data_AF-A0A7J6EFL6-F1
#
_entry.id   AF-A0A7J6EFL6-F1
#
_cell.length_a   1.000
_cell.length_b   1.000
_cell.length_c   1.000
_cell.angle_alpha   90.00
_cell.angle_beta   90.00
_cell.angle_gamma   90.00
#
_symmetry.space_group_name_H-M   'P 1'
#
loop_
_entity.id
_entity.type
_entity.pdbx_description
1 polymer ?
#
loop_
_entity_poly.entity_id
_entity_poly.type
_entity_poly.pdbx_seq_one_letter_code
_entity_poly.pdbx_strand_id
1 'polypeptide(L)'
;MPFGVGTRICIGQNMAMTELKVVLSLILSKFSFSVSPAYRHSAVFGVVIESEHGVNLQVVKQKTDAADEKNLLKMILEGAKAFGGVDSPSLGLTQDKFIVDNCKKHWYYNILGLVAWQTRVREEVKEVCKNGSPDANMLRSMKVLTMVIQETLRLYPSIVYVLRNALQDVQYKDILVPKE
;
A
#
# COMPACT_ATOMS: atom_id res chain seq x y z
N MET A 1 1.23 -17.61 0.79
CA MET A 1 0.32 -16.69 1.50
C MET A 1 1.00 -15.33 1.63
N PRO A 2 0.34 -14.21 1.28
CA PRO A 2 0.82 -12.88 1.67
C PRO A 2 0.71 -12.75 3.18
N PHE A 3 1.68 -12.08 3.81
CA PHE A 3 1.75 -11.77 5.24
C PHE A 3 0.78 -12.50 6.18
N GLY A 4 1.19 -13.70 6.61
CA GLY A 4 0.91 -14.21 7.95
C GLY A 4 -0.55 -14.33 8.36
N VAL A 5 -1.24 -15.38 7.90
CA VAL A 5 -2.33 -15.96 8.70
C VAL A 5 -1.72 -17.07 9.55
N GLY A 6 -1.72 -16.90 10.89
CA GLY A 6 -1.19 -17.87 11.85
C GLY A 6 -0.17 -17.29 12.84
N THR A 7 0.49 -18.15 13.62
CA THR A 7 1.41 -17.78 14.73
C THR A 7 2.71 -17.08 14.30
N ARG A 8 2.90 -16.85 13.00
CA ARG A 8 4.11 -16.23 12.40
C ARG A 8 3.74 -15.00 11.59
N ILE A 9 2.88 -14.15 12.15
CA ILE A 9 2.62 -12.79 11.64
C ILE A 9 3.93 -12.00 11.66
N CYS A 10 4.22 -11.30 10.56
CA CYS A 10 5.38 -10.41 10.49
C CYS A 10 5.21 -9.29 11.52
N ILE A 11 6.25 -9.01 12.33
CA ILE A 11 6.21 -7.94 13.33
C ILE A 11 5.89 -6.57 12.69
N GLY A 12 6.29 -6.37 11.43
CA GLY A 12 6.01 -5.16 10.65
C GLY A 12 4.60 -5.07 10.05
N GLN A 13 3.76 -6.11 10.14
CA GLN A 13 2.45 -6.12 9.49
C GLN A 13 1.52 -5.02 10.01
N ASN A 14 1.49 -4.79 11.32
CA ASN A 14 0.63 -3.75 11.91
C ASN A 14 1.07 -2.34 11.50
N MET A 15 2.39 -2.11 11.43
CA MET A 15 2.96 -0.85 10.96
C MET A 15 2.61 -0.62 9.48
N ALA A 16 2.86 -1.60 8.62
CA ALA A 16 2.54 -1.53 7.20
C ALA A 16 1.04 -1.30 6.94
N MET A 17 0.15 -1.97 7.68
CA MET A 17 -1.29 -1.75 7.59
C MET A 17 -1.70 -0.33 8.00
N THR A 18 -1.05 0.23 9.02
CA THR A 18 -1.32 1.60 9.49
C THR A 18 -0.85 2.61 8.45
N GLU A 19 0.37 2.46 7.93
CA GLU A 19 0.93 3.32 6.88
C GLU A 19 0.07 3.30 5.62
N LEU A 20 -0.30 2.10 5.13
CA LEU A 20 -1.18 1.95 3.97
C LEU A 20 -2.52 2.66 4.18
N LYS A 21 -3.14 2.49 5.35
CA LYS A 21 -4.41 3.16 5.63
C LYS A 21 -4.29 4.68 5.67
N VAL A 22 -3.25 5.22 6.28
CA VAL A 22 -3.00 6.68 6.30
C VAL A 22 -2.83 7.21 4.89
N VAL A 23 -1.92 6.60 4.11
CA VAL A 23 -1.60 7.04 2.76
C VAL A 23 -2.83 6.96 1.85
N LEU A 24 -3.55 5.84 1.87
CA LEU A 24 -4.75 5.65 1.06
C LEU A 24 -5.88 6.60 1.47
N SER A 25 -6.07 6.87 2.77
CA SER A 25 -7.07 7.84 3.23
C SER A 25 -6.78 9.25 2.74
N LEU A 26 -5.52 9.69 2.80
CA LEU A 26 -5.10 11.00 2.32
C LEU A 26 -5.24 11.13 0.79
N ILE A 27 -4.87 10.07 0.07
CA ILE A 27 -4.97 10.00 -1.38
C ILE A 27 -6.45 10.07 -1.82
N LEU A 28 -7.33 9.25 -1.23
CA LEU A 28 -8.74 9.18 -1.61
C LEU A 28 -9.54 10.44 -1.24
N SER A 29 -9.05 11.20 -0.26
CA SER A 29 -9.64 12.50 0.14
C SER A 29 -9.37 13.60 -0.89
N LYS A 30 -8.24 13.54 -1.61
CA LYS A 30 -7.79 14.60 -2.52
C LYS A 30 -7.84 14.23 -4.00
N PHE A 31 -7.83 12.93 -4.32
CA PHE A 31 -7.72 12.42 -5.67
C PHE A 31 -8.79 11.37 -5.96
N SER A 32 -9.16 11.29 -7.23
CA SER A 32 -9.97 10.23 -7.78
C SER A 32 -9.20 9.54 -8.90
N PHE A 33 -9.26 8.22 -8.91
CA PHE A 33 -8.56 7.36 -9.86
C PHE A 33 -9.57 6.69 -10.78
N SER A 34 -9.24 6.64 -12.07
CA SER A 34 -9.92 5.80 -13.05
C SER A 34 -8.87 5.06 -13.86
N VAL A 35 -9.25 3.88 -14.36
CA VAL A 35 -8.39 3.10 -15.24
C VAL A 35 -8.38 3.75 -16.63
N SER A 36 -7.20 3.94 -17.21
CA SER A 36 -7.09 4.43 -18.59
C SER A 36 -7.65 3.39 -19.58
N PRO A 37 -8.32 3.79 -20.68
CA PRO A 37 -8.75 2.85 -21.72
C PRO A 37 -7.62 2.01 -22.32
N ALA A 38 -6.37 2.51 -22.26
CA ALA A 38 -5.18 1.79 -22.71
C ALA A 38 -4.59 0.82 -21.67
N TYR A 39 -5.21 0.68 -20.50
CA TYR A 39 -4.73 -0.22 -19.46
C TYR A 39 -5.01 -1.68 -19.83
N ARG A 40 -3.95 -2.50 -19.84
CA ARG A 40 -4.05 -3.95 -20.02
C ARG A 40 -3.59 -4.64 -18.75
N HIS A 41 -4.52 -5.31 -18.09
CA HIS A 41 -4.23 -6.05 -16.86
C HIS A 41 -3.43 -7.33 -17.18
N SER A 42 -2.16 -7.37 -16.77
CA SER A 42 -1.33 -8.58 -16.83
C SER A 42 -0.29 -8.55 -15.71
N ALA A 43 -0.32 -9.55 -14.84
CA ALA A 43 0.58 -9.68 -13.70
C ALA A 43 1.62 -10.78 -13.98
N VAL A 44 2.89 -10.43 -13.82
CA VAL A 44 4.04 -11.33 -13.94
C VAL A 44 4.45 -11.76 -12.54
N PHE A 45 4.38 -13.07 -12.27
CA PHE A 45 4.65 -13.65 -10.95
C PHE A 45 6.12 -14.07 -10.84
N GLY A 46 6.98 -13.15 -10.37
CA GLY A 46 8.36 -13.43 -9.99
C GLY A 46 8.53 -13.62 -8.47
N VAL A 47 9.70 -13.27 -7.94
CA VAL A 47 9.92 -13.12 -6.49
C VAL A 47 8.99 -12.04 -5.92
N VAL A 48 8.76 -10.98 -6.71
CA VAL A 48 7.77 -9.92 -6.50
C VAL A 48 6.84 -9.93 -7.71
N ILE A 49 5.57 -9.53 -7.51
CA ILE A 49 4.63 -9.35 -8.62
C ILE A 49 4.90 -8.02 -9.32
N GLU A 50 5.00 -8.08 -10.64
CA GLU A 50 5.17 -6.92 -11.52
C GLU A 50 4.06 -6.84 -12.57
N SER A 51 3.70 -5.62 -12.99
CA SER A 51 2.79 -5.45 -14.13
C SER A 51 3.56 -5.56 -15.44
N GLU A 52 3.15 -6.47 -16.33
CA GLU A 52 3.80 -6.68 -17.63
C GLU A 52 3.81 -5.41 -18.51
N HIS A 53 2.73 -4.64 -18.43
CA HIS A 53 2.50 -3.46 -19.27
C HIS A 53 2.45 -2.16 -18.46
N GLY A 54 2.88 -2.20 -17.20
CA GLY A 54 2.72 -1.08 -16.26
C GLY A 54 1.26 -0.86 -15.85
N VAL A 55 0.99 0.24 -15.14
CA VAL A 55 -0.37 0.60 -14.71
C VAL A 55 -0.66 2.04 -15.09
N ASN A 56 -1.54 2.20 -16.08
CA ASN A 56 -1.96 3.48 -16.61
C ASN A 56 -3.25 3.93 -15.93
N LEU A 57 -3.13 4.87 -14.99
CA LEU A 57 -4.25 5.46 -14.27
C LEU A 57 -4.46 6.90 -14.70
N GLN A 58 -5.72 7.29 -14.82
CA GLN A 58 -6.14 8.68 -14.90
C GLN A 58 -6.40 9.17 -13.47
N VAL A 59 -5.80 10.30 -13.11
CA VAL A 59 -5.89 10.88 -11.77
C VAL A 59 -6.55 12.26 -11.88
N VAL A 60 -7.63 12.46 -11.14
CA VAL A 60 -8.37 13.72 -11.08
C VAL A 60 -8.28 14.27 -9.66
N LYS A 61 -7.78 15.50 -9.50
CA LYS A 61 -7.77 16.20 -8.22
C LYS A 61 -9.19 16.66 -7.87
N GLN A 62 -9.67 16.34 -6.66
CA GLN A 62 -10.94 16.86 -6.17
C GLN A 62 -10.78 18.31 -5.69
N LYS A 63 -11.76 19.16 -5.97
CA LYS A 63 -11.84 20.51 -5.40
C LYS A 63 -11.96 20.37 -3.88
N THR A 64 -10.92 20.76 -3.16
CA THR A 64 -10.89 20.84 -1.69
C THR A 64 -10.85 22.32 -1.31
N ASP A 65 -11.65 22.73 -0.33
CA ASP A 65 -11.63 24.09 0.18
C ASP A 65 -10.23 24.44 0.72
N ALA A 66 -9.78 25.65 0.44
CA ALA A 66 -8.38 26.10 0.41
C ALA A 66 -7.66 26.19 1.79
N ALA A 67 -8.07 25.44 2.81
CA ALA A 67 -7.71 25.74 4.20
C ALA A 67 -6.60 24.88 4.83
N ASP A 68 -5.96 23.93 4.12
CA ASP A 68 -5.03 23.00 4.78
C ASP A 68 -3.64 22.98 4.11
N GLU A 69 -2.89 24.07 4.28
CA GLU A 69 -1.56 24.28 3.69
C GLU A 69 -0.38 23.77 4.57
N LYS A 70 -0.68 23.01 5.64
CA LYS A 70 0.33 22.32 6.47
C LYS A 70 -0.01 20.85 6.67
N ASN A 71 0.00 20.08 5.58
CA ASN A 71 -0.29 18.65 5.63
C ASN A 71 0.90 17.83 6.14
N LEU A 72 0.61 16.75 6.87
CA LEU A 72 1.54 15.69 7.26
C LEU A 72 2.45 15.21 6.11
N LEU A 73 1.94 15.20 4.87
CA LEU A 73 2.72 14.91 3.67
C LEU A 73 3.91 15.87 3.51
N LYS A 74 3.69 17.16 3.75
CA LYS A 74 4.74 18.19 3.70
C LYS A 74 5.76 17.99 4.83
N MET A 75 5.31 17.61 6.03
CA MET A 75 6.21 17.27 7.15
C MET A 75 7.05 16.01 6.88
N ILE A 76 6.44 14.96 6.30
CA ILE A 76 7.16 13.75 5.88
C ILE A 76 8.17 14.07 4.77
N LEU A 77 7.81 14.94 3.82
CA LEU A 77 8.70 15.41 2.75
C LEU A 77 9.83 16.30 3.29
N GLU A 78 9.57 17.14 4.29
CA GLU A 78 10.58 17.96 4.98
C GLU A 78 11.53 17.09 5.81
N GLY A 79 11.01 16.07 6.52
CA GLY A 79 11.83 15.08 7.23
C GLY A 79 12.70 14.24 6.31
N ALA A 80 12.20 13.86 5.13
CA ALA A 80 12.98 13.15 4.11
C ALA A 80 14.12 14.00 3.53
N LYS A 81 13.95 15.34 3.47
CA LYS A 81 15.04 16.26 3.09
C LYS A 81 16.12 16.36 4.18
N ALA A 82 15.74 16.29 5.45
CA ALA A 82 16.66 16.40 6.59
C ALA A 82 17.57 15.17 6.79
N PHE A 83 17.23 14.01 6.23
CA PHE A 83 18.07 12.82 6.24
C PHE A 83 19.23 12.86 5.22
N GLY A 84 19.21 13.82 4.28
CA GLY A 84 20.32 14.08 3.38
C GLY A 84 21.33 15.01 4.05
N GLY A 85 22.28 14.42 4.79
CA GLY A 85 23.42 15.16 5.33
C GLY A 85 24.20 15.90 4.24
N VAL A 86 24.76 17.04 4.63
CA VAL A 86 25.70 17.86 3.85
C VAL A 86 26.79 16.93 3.28
N ASP A 87 27.02 17.01 1.96
CA ASP A 87 28.06 16.29 1.19
C ASP A 87 27.71 14.92 0.56
N SER A 88 26.51 14.76 -0.01
CA SER A 88 26.31 13.75 -1.06
C SER A 88 25.46 14.27 -2.22
N PRO A 89 25.82 13.94 -3.47
CA PRO A 89 25.24 14.55 -4.66
C PRO A 89 23.74 14.32 -4.65
N SER A 90 23.02 15.43 -4.64
CA SER A 90 21.58 15.57 -4.58
C SER A 90 20.85 14.38 -5.19
N LEU A 91 20.41 13.45 -4.33
CA LEU A 91 19.38 12.49 -4.70
C LEU A 91 18.13 13.35 -4.96
N GLY A 92 17.92 13.75 -6.22
CA GLY A 92 16.89 14.70 -6.66
C GLY A 92 15.48 14.19 -6.38
N LEU A 93 15.10 14.17 -5.12
CA LEU A 93 13.81 13.78 -4.57
C LEU A 93 12.90 15.00 -4.66
N THR A 94 12.34 15.23 -5.85
CA THR A 94 11.15 16.07 -5.97
C THR A 94 9.97 15.38 -5.28
N GLN A 95 8.98 16.16 -4.83
CA GLN A 95 7.74 15.66 -4.20
C GLN A 95 7.13 14.50 -4.99
N ASP A 96 7.15 14.61 -6.32
CA ASP A 96 6.63 13.59 -7.22
C ASP A 96 7.49 12.33 -7.21
N LYS A 97 8.83 12.45 -7.08
CA LYS A 97 9.75 11.31 -7.07
C LYS A 97 9.70 10.52 -5.76
N PHE A 98 9.53 11.17 -4.60
CA PHE A 98 9.37 10.46 -3.32
C PHE A 98 8.05 9.67 -3.27
N ILE A 99 6.95 10.30 -3.73
CA ILE A 99 5.67 9.60 -3.89
C ILE A 99 5.91 8.45 -4.86
N VAL A 100 6.34 8.72 -6.10
CA VAL A 100 6.54 7.72 -7.15
C VAL A 100 7.52 6.60 -6.78
N ASP A 101 8.57 6.83 -5.98
CA ASP A 101 9.54 5.78 -5.62
C ASP A 101 9.09 4.92 -4.43
N ASN A 102 8.37 5.47 -3.43
CA ASN A 102 7.68 4.65 -2.42
C ASN A 102 6.50 3.88 -3.03
N CYS A 103 5.88 4.51 -4.00
CA CYS A 103 4.82 3.95 -4.80
C CYS A 103 5.37 2.79 -5.64
N LYS A 104 6.27 3.02 -6.60
CA LYS A 104 6.66 2.17 -7.75
C LYS A 104 6.62 0.65 -7.62
N LYS A 105 6.88 0.04 -6.45
CA LYS A 105 6.89 -1.42 -6.30
C LYS A 105 5.67 -2.05 -5.61
N HIS A 106 4.73 -1.30 -5.02
CA HIS A 106 3.69 -1.93 -4.17
C HIS A 106 2.27 -1.37 -4.22
N TRP A 107 2.15 -0.05 -4.30
CA TRP A 107 0.90 0.69 -4.30
C TRP A 107 -0.05 0.44 -5.48
N TYR A 108 0.46 0.03 -6.64
CA TYR A 108 -0.29 0.16 -7.90
C TYR A 108 -1.43 -0.86 -7.95
N TYR A 109 -1.20 -2.06 -7.42
CA TYR A 109 -2.26 -3.04 -7.21
C TYR A 109 -3.26 -2.60 -6.15
N ASN A 110 -2.81 -1.93 -5.07
CA ASN A 110 -3.72 -1.38 -4.06
C ASN A 110 -4.64 -0.31 -4.67
N ILE A 111 -4.10 0.55 -5.53
CA ILE A 111 -4.92 1.54 -6.25
C ILE A 111 -5.86 0.87 -7.26
N LEU A 112 -5.41 -0.18 -7.97
CA LEU A 112 -6.28 -0.93 -8.88
C LEU A 112 -7.44 -1.61 -8.15
N GLY A 113 -7.16 -2.28 -7.02
CA GLY A 113 -8.20 -2.86 -6.15
C GLY A 113 -9.14 -1.79 -5.60
N LEU A 114 -8.61 -0.59 -5.34
CA LEU A 114 -9.42 0.55 -4.90
C LEU A 114 -10.32 1.13 -5.99
N VAL A 115 -10.02 1.05 -7.29
CA VAL A 115 -10.85 1.73 -8.32
C VAL A 115 -12.32 1.31 -8.23
N ALA A 116 -12.59 0.02 -8.05
CA ALA A 116 -13.96 -0.51 -7.93
C ALA A 116 -14.63 -0.12 -6.59
N TRP A 117 -13.85 -0.01 -5.51
CA TRP A 117 -14.34 0.26 -4.16
C TRP A 117 -14.19 1.72 -3.73
N GLN A 118 -13.67 2.58 -4.61
CA GLN A 118 -13.21 3.93 -4.32
C GLN A 118 -14.30 4.79 -3.70
N THR A 119 -15.53 4.72 -4.23
CA THR A 119 -16.67 5.50 -3.71
C THR A 119 -16.96 5.11 -2.26
N ARG A 120 -17.10 3.80 -1.99
CA ARG A 120 -17.43 3.29 -0.66
C ARG A 120 -16.32 3.53 0.37
N VAL A 121 -15.06 3.34 -0.04
CA VAL A 121 -13.91 3.63 0.84
C VAL A 121 -13.81 5.13 1.11
N ARG A 122 -14.08 5.99 0.12
CA ARG A 122 -14.08 7.44 0.30
C ARG A 122 -15.20 7.89 1.25
N GLU A 123 -16.37 7.29 1.17
CA GLU A 123 -17.47 7.54 2.12
C GLU A 123 -17.05 7.14 3.55
N GLU A 124 -16.47 5.95 3.74
CA GLU A 124 -15.95 5.52 5.04
C GLU A 124 -14.87 6.48 5.58
N VAL A 125 -13.92 6.89 4.73
CA VAL A 125 -12.87 7.84 5.12
C VAL A 125 -13.46 9.19 5.52
N LYS A 126 -14.45 9.71 4.78
CA LYS A 126 -15.11 10.98 5.11
C LYS A 126 -15.88 10.89 6.43
N GLU A 127 -16.60 9.80 6.66
CA GLU A 127 -17.37 9.57 7.87
C GLU A 127 -16.47 9.46 9.11
N VAL A 128 -15.40 8.67 9.00
CA VAL A 128 -14.48 8.40 10.10
C VAL A 128 -13.58 9.61 10.39
N CYS A 129 -13.02 10.25 9.37
CA CYS A 129 -12.06 11.33 9.56
C CYS A 129 -12.70 12.72 9.74
N LYS A 130 -13.96 12.92 9.34
CA LYS A 130 -14.69 14.22 9.42
C LYS A 130 -13.84 15.42 8.94
N ASN A 131 -13.08 15.24 7.86
CA ASN A 131 -12.09 16.18 7.29
C ASN A 131 -10.82 16.46 8.12
N GLY A 132 -10.63 15.82 9.26
CA GLY A 132 -9.37 15.83 10.01
C GLY A 132 -8.34 14.83 9.48
N SER A 133 -7.10 14.94 9.98
CA SER A 133 -6.06 13.93 9.73
C SER A 133 -6.40 12.63 10.46
N PRO A 134 -6.24 11.45 9.82
CA PRO A 134 -6.57 10.18 10.47
C PRO A 134 -5.66 9.90 11.66
N ASP A 135 -6.25 9.60 12.82
CA ASP A 135 -5.54 9.14 14.01
C ASP A 135 -5.51 7.60 14.14
N ALA A 136 -4.73 7.07 15.08
CA ALA A 136 -4.57 5.62 15.27
C ALA A 136 -5.87 4.87 15.63
N ASN A 137 -6.83 5.52 16.30
CA ASN A 137 -8.12 4.93 16.66
C ASN A 137 -9.07 4.93 15.45
N MET A 138 -9.11 6.02 14.70
CA MET A 138 -9.85 6.16 13.45
C MET A 138 -9.40 5.12 12.41
N LEU A 139 -8.10 4.89 12.27
CA LEU A 139 -7.56 3.89 11.35
C LEU A 139 -7.98 2.46 11.72
N ARG A 140 -8.20 2.18 13.02
CA ARG A 140 -8.71 0.88 13.48
C ARG A 140 -10.18 0.68 13.12
N SER A 141 -10.99 1.73 13.03
CA SER A 141 -12.40 1.63 12.67
C SER A 141 -12.68 1.53 11.16
N MET A 142 -11.71 1.83 10.29
CA MET A 142 -11.87 1.74 8.81
C MET A 142 -11.88 0.29 8.31
N LYS A 143 -13.04 -0.36 8.36
CA LYS A 143 -13.21 -1.78 8.01
C LYS A 143 -13.19 -2.02 6.51
N VAL A 144 -13.86 -1.17 5.72
CA VAL A 144 -13.90 -1.30 4.26
C VAL A 144 -12.50 -1.10 3.67
N LEU A 145 -11.79 -0.07 4.10
CA LEU A 145 -10.40 0.14 3.68
C LEU A 145 -9.51 -1.06 4.04
N THR A 146 -9.69 -1.63 5.24
CA THR A 146 -8.97 -2.85 5.64
C THR A 146 -9.26 -4.01 4.71
N MET A 147 -10.52 -4.26 4.39
CA MET A 147 -10.92 -5.33 3.49
C MET A 147 -10.33 -5.15 2.09
N VAL A 148 -10.35 -3.93 1.56
CA VAL A 148 -9.77 -3.66 0.22
C VAL A 148 -8.27 -3.89 0.20
N ILE A 149 -7.53 -3.46 1.23
CA ILE A 149 -6.09 -3.71 1.35
C ILE A 149 -5.82 -5.21 1.41
N GLN A 150 -6.54 -5.94 2.27
CA GLN A 150 -6.34 -7.38 2.44
C GLN A 150 -6.70 -8.16 1.16
N GLU A 151 -7.79 -7.79 0.49
CA GLU A 151 -8.19 -8.42 -0.77
C GLU A 151 -7.19 -8.11 -1.89
N THR A 152 -6.66 -6.88 -1.94
CA THR A 152 -5.57 -6.55 -2.85
C THR A 152 -4.35 -7.43 -2.57
N LEU A 153 -3.91 -7.54 -1.31
CA LEU A 153 -2.76 -8.36 -0.96
C LEU A 153 -3.03 -9.85 -1.23
N ARG A 154 -4.28 -10.32 -1.14
CA ARG A 154 -4.67 -11.69 -1.50
C ARG A 154 -4.51 -11.94 -3.00
N LEU A 155 -4.92 -10.99 -3.85
CA LEU A 155 -4.84 -11.09 -5.31
C LEU A 155 -3.42 -10.82 -5.82
N TYR A 156 -2.75 -9.84 -5.24
CA TYR A 156 -1.44 -9.34 -5.62
C TYR A 156 -0.53 -9.31 -4.38
N PRO A 157 -0.11 -10.48 -3.88
CA PRO A 157 0.78 -10.56 -2.74
C PRO A 157 2.13 -9.92 -3.05
N SER A 158 2.69 -9.25 -2.04
CA SER A 158 4.02 -8.66 -2.11
C SER A 158 5.12 -9.65 -2.42
N ILE A 159 4.96 -10.82 -1.81
CA ILE A 159 5.88 -11.94 -1.83
C ILE A 159 5.03 -13.14 -2.23
N VAL A 160 5.31 -13.67 -3.42
CA VAL A 160 4.56 -14.80 -3.98
C VAL A 160 4.93 -16.11 -3.26
N TYR A 161 6.21 -16.26 -2.93
CA TYR A 161 6.76 -17.49 -2.35
C TYR A 161 7.40 -17.24 -0.99
N VAL A 162 7.13 -18.16 -0.07
CA VAL A 162 7.74 -18.17 1.25
C VAL A 162 8.49 -19.49 1.39
N LEU A 163 9.81 -19.43 1.28
CA LEU A 163 10.65 -20.62 1.40
C LEU A 163 10.72 -21.07 2.87
N ARG A 164 10.70 -22.39 3.05
CA ARG A 164 10.73 -23.07 4.35
C ARG A 164 11.53 -24.36 4.19
N ASN A 165 12.38 -24.64 5.16
CA ASN A 165 13.20 -25.85 5.20
C ASN A 165 12.78 -26.67 6.43
N ALA A 166 12.74 -28.00 6.28
CA ALA A 166 12.48 -28.90 7.39
C ALA A 166 13.76 -29.08 8.21
N LEU A 167 13.80 -28.51 9.42
CA LEU A 167 14.98 -28.62 10.31
C LEU A 167 15.08 -29.98 11.03
N GLN A 168 14.00 -30.76 10.95
CA GLN A 168 13.85 -32.11 11.47
C GLN A 168 12.80 -32.83 10.62
N ASP A 169 12.72 -34.15 10.74
CA ASP A 169 11.67 -34.92 10.07
C ASP A 169 10.28 -34.47 10.56
N VAL A 170 9.37 -34.22 9.63
CA VAL A 170 8.00 -33.77 9.91
C VAL A 170 7.02 -34.71 9.23
N GLN A 171 6.20 -35.39 10.02
CA GLN A 171 5.02 -36.09 9.50
C GLN A 171 3.90 -35.05 9.28
N TYR A 172 3.52 -34.85 8.02
CA TYR A 172 2.41 -33.98 7.66
C TYR A 172 1.34 -34.78 6.91
N LYS A 173 0.23 -35.06 7.60
CA LYS A 173 -0.78 -36.02 7.14
C LYS A 173 -0.11 -37.36 6.80
N ASP A 174 -0.32 -37.87 5.60
CA ASP A 174 0.25 -39.14 5.12
C ASP A 174 1.63 -38.98 4.45
N ILE A 175 2.25 -37.80 4.56
CA ILE A 175 3.54 -37.48 3.93
C ILE A 175 4.60 -37.29 5.00
N LEU A 176 5.68 -38.06 4.93
CA LEU A 176 6.90 -37.81 5.70
C LEU A 176 7.77 -36.81 4.93
N VAL A 177 8.00 -35.64 5.51
CA VAL A 177 8.93 -34.63 5.00
C VAL A 177 10.25 -34.80 5.76
N PRO A 178 11.30 -35.35 5.15
CA PRO A 178 12.58 -35.55 5.83
C PRO A 178 13.26 -34.20 6.08
N LYS A 179 14.13 -34.18 7.08
CA LYS A 179 15.05 -33.07 7.34
C LYS A 179 15.92 -32.79 6.11
N GLU A 180 16.10 -31.51 5.80
CA GLU A 180 17.12 -31.04 4.84
C GLU A 180 18.54 -31.05 5.42
#